data_AF-A0A066YT34-F1
#
_entry.id   AF-A0A066YT34-F1
#
_cell.length_a   1.000
_cell.length_b   1.000
_cell.length_c   1.000
_cell.angle_alpha   90.00
_cell.angle_beta   90.00
_cell.angle_gamma   90.00
#
_symmetry.space_group_name_H-M   'P 1'
#
loop_
_entity.id
_entity.type
_entity.pdbx_description
1 polymer ?
#
loop_
_entity_poly.entity_id
_entity_poly.type
_entity_poly.pdbx_seq_one_letter_code
_entity_poly.pdbx_strand_id
1 'polypeptide(L)'
;MKGWRVWLQEQPAQTMVEISKADDLLFALVTAVLVTLDDRAGSAVDEWGELRSAVLAPSVTAELFVNPDERTIDVLRLVWIPGLGD
;
A
#
# COMPACT_ATOMS: atom_id res chain seq x y z
N MET A 1 20.41 -9.11 16.50
CA MET A 1 19.28 -8.19 16.38
C MET A 1 19.02 -7.98 14.89
N LYS A 2 17.83 -8.33 14.36
CA LYS A 2 17.52 -8.03 12.95
C LYS A 2 17.33 -6.51 12.84
N GLY A 3 18.21 -5.84 12.09
CA GLY A 3 18.20 -4.38 11.94
C GLY A 3 16.90 -3.88 11.32
N TRP A 4 16.45 -2.71 11.75
CA TRP A 4 15.28 -2.04 11.22
C TRP A 4 15.56 -1.63 9.77
N ARG A 5 14.72 -2.06 8.83
CA ARG A 5 14.78 -1.56 7.45
C ARG A 5 13.99 -0.25 7.41
N VAL A 6 14.69 0.85 7.23
CA VAL A 6 14.09 2.17 7.04
C VAL A 6 13.91 2.37 5.54
N TRP A 7 12.67 2.27 5.07
CA TRP A 7 12.30 2.63 3.71
C TRP A 7 11.94 4.12 3.68
N LEU A 8 12.74 4.91 2.97
CA LEU A 8 12.44 6.33 2.73
C LEU A 8 11.14 6.41 1.91
N GLN A 9 10.21 7.25 2.36
CA GLN A 9 8.76 7.08 2.24
C GLN A 9 8.14 7.26 0.83
N GLU A 10 8.89 7.24 -0.27
CA GLU A 10 8.42 7.80 -1.55
C GLU A 10 8.44 6.83 -2.75
N GLN A 11 8.67 5.53 -2.55
CA GLN A 11 8.80 4.57 -3.67
C GLN A 11 7.88 3.36 -3.53
N PRO A 12 6.55 3.52 -3.72
CA PRO A 12 5.62 2.40 -3.77
C PRO A 12 6.04 1.35 -4.81
N ALA A 13 6.58 1.79 -5.96
CA ALA A 13 7.12 0.91 -6.99
C ALA A 13 8.29 0.04 -6.49
N GLN A 14 9.21 0.62 -5.72
CA GLN A 14 10.34 -0.15 -5.16
C GLN A 14 9.84 -1.21 -4.17
N THR A 15 8.85 -0.88 -3.34
CA THR A 15 8.28 -1.86 -2.41
C THR A 15 7.60 -3.01 -3.15
N MET A 16 6.86 -2.72 -4.23
CA MET A 16 6.29 -3.76 -5.09
C MET A 16 7.35 -4.66 -5.73
N VAL A 17 8.48 -4.09 -6.17
CA VAL A 17 9.63 -4.86 -6.68
C VAL A 17 10.21 -5.77 -5.60
N GLU A 18 10.36 -5.29 -4.37
CA GLU A 18 10.90 -6.11 -3.28
C GLU A 18 9.95 -7.23 -2.86
N ILE A 19 8.62 -6.98 -2.85
CA ILE A 19 7.61 -8.03 -2.65
C ILE A 19 7.74 -9.08 -3.76
N SER A 20 7.83 -8.67 -5.03
CA SER A 20 7.93 -9.59 -6.18
C SER A 20 9.15 -10.51 -6.15
N LYS A 21 10.22 -10.12 -5.45
CA LYS A 21 11.43 -10.93 -5.31
C LYS A 21 11.34 -11.94 -4.17
N ALA A 22 10.45 -11.71 -3.21
CA ALA A 22 10.42 -12.47 -1.97
C ALA A 22 9.19 -13.37 -1.86
N ASP A 23 8.04 -12.95 -2.40
CA ASP A 23 6.77 -13.66 -2.29
C ASP A 23 5.86 -13.35 -3.50
N ASP A 24 5.82 -14.29 -4.46
CA ASP A 24 5.02 -14.19 -5.69
C ASP A 24 3.51 -14.12 -5.41
N LEU A 25 3.03 -14.82 -4.37
CA LEU A 25 1.62 -14.86 -4.02
C LEU A 25 1.19 -13.52 -3.41
N LEU A 26 1.99 -13.00 -2.48
CA LEU A 26 1.76 -11.68 -1.90
C LEU A 26 1.82 -10.59 -2.98
N PHE A 27 2.78 -10.66 -3.91
CA PHE A 27 2.86 -9.73 -5.03
C PHE A 27 1.59 -9.74 -5.89
N ALA A 28 1.11 -10.93 -6.25
CA ALA A 28 -0.12 -11.09 -7.03
C ALA A 28 -1.35 -10.54 -6.28
N LEU A 29 -1.46 -10.83 -4.98
CA LEU A 29 -2.54 -10.33 -4.14
C LEU A 29 -2.55 -8.80 -4.06
N VAL A 30 -1.41 -8.19 -3.73
CA VAL A 30 -1.30 -6.73 -3.62
C VAL A 30 -1.61 -6.07 -4.98
N THR A 31 -1.10 -6.62 -6.08
CA THR A 31 -1.40 -6.13 -7.43
C THR A 31 -2.89 -6.22 -7.74
N ALA A 32 -3.54 -7.34 -7.41
CA ALA A 32 -4.97 -7.52 -7.62
C ALA A 32 -5.81 -6.50 -6.82
N VAL A 33 -5.45 -6.23 -5.56
CA VAL A 33 -6.16 -5.22 -4.76
C VAL A 33 -5.97 -3.83 -5.35
N LEU A 34 -4.74 -3.45 -5.71
CA LEU A 34 -4.44 -2.14 -6.29
C LEU A 34 -5.26 -1.82 -7.56
N VAL A 35 -5.44 -2.80 -8.46
CA VAL A 35 -6.23 -2.59 -9.69
C VAL A 35 -7.75 -2.54 -9.46
N THR A 36 -8.21 -2.91 -8.26
CA THR A 36 -9.63 -2.91 -7.87
C THR A 36 -9.99 -1.81 -6.87
N LEU A 37 -9.04 -0.92 -6.53
CA LEU A 37 -9.31 0.19 -5.62
C LEU A 37 -10.41 1.10 -6.15
N ASP A 38 -11.25 1.59 -5.25
CA ASP A 38 -12.28 2.58 -5.51
C ASP A 38 -12.23 3.73 -4.48
N ASP A 39 -13.11 4.70 -4.63
CA ASP A 39 -13.22 5.89 -3.77
C ASP A 39 -13.65 5.59 -2.32
N ARG A 40 -13.94 4.31 -2.00
CA ARG A 40 -14.30 3.83 -0.66
C ARG A 40 -13.19 3.02 -0.01
N ALA A 41 -12.06 2.82 -0.70
CA ALA A 41 -10.94 2.07 -0.15
C ALA A 41 -10.36 2.76 1.10
N GLY A 42 -10.08 1.93 2.11
CA GLY A 42 -9.38 2.36 3.32
C GLY A 42 -10.19 3.22 4.29
N SER A 43 -9.49 3.78 5.28
CA SER A 43 -10.02 4.71 6.28
C SER A 43 -9.34 6.06 6.15
N ALA A 44 -10.09 7.15 6.30
CA ALA A 44 -9.54 8.50 6.29
C ALA A 44 -8.47 8.67 7.38
N VAL A 45 -7.36 9.31 7.03
CA VAL A 45 -6.27 9.66 7.98
C VAL A 45 -6.15 11.17 8.20
N ASP A 46 -6.92 11.96 7.47
CA ASP A 46 -7.05 13.39 7.62
C ASP A 46 -8.52 13.81 7.84
N GLU A 47 -8.74 15.09 8.11
CA GLU A 47 -10.08 15.65 8.35
C GLU A 47 -10.89 15.90 7.07
N TRP A 48 -10.23 15.89 5.90
CA TRP A 48 -10.85 16.11 4.59
C TRP A 48 -11.30 14.82 3.90
N GLY A 49 -10.80 13.66 4.35
CA GLY A 49 -11.08 12.34 3.80
C GLY A 49 -10.32 12.01 2.52
N GLU A 50 -9.36 12.85 2.13
CA GLU A 50 -8.57 12.75 0.89
C GLU A 50 -7.42 11.77 1.05
N LEU A 51 -6.70 11.84 2.18
CA LEU A 51 -5.71 10.84 2.56
C LEU A 51 -6.38 9.65 3.24
N ARG A 52 -6.04 8.45 2.79
CA ARG A 52 -6.60 7.20 3.31
C ARG A 52 -5.55 6.14 3.55
N SER A 53 -5.73 5.35 4.60
CA SER A 53 -4.96 4.14 4.84
C SER A 53 -5.75 2.90 4.45
N ALA A 54 -5.20 2.07 3.56
CA ALA A 54 -5.83 0.85 3.09
C ALA A 54 -4.92 -0.37 3.34
N VAL A 55 -5.47 -1.42 3.95
CA VAL A 55 -4.79 -2.71 4.06
C VAL A 55 -4.97 -3.45 2.74
N LEU A 56 -3.87 -3.68 2.02
CA LEU A 56 -3.88 -4.38 0.73
C LEU A 56 -3.69 -5.90 0.91
N ALA A 57 -2.95 -6.28 1.94
CA ALA A 57 -2.75 -7.66 2.38
C ALA A 57 -2.39 -7.63 3.88
N PRO A 58 -2.45 -8.76 4.61
CA PRO A 58 -2.17 -8.78 6.05
C PRO A 58 -0.84 -8.12 6.48
N SER A 59 0.19 -8.18 5.64
CA SER A 59 1.51 -7.56 5.85
C SER A 59 1.75 -6.26 5.08
N VAL A 60 0.77 -5.78 4.30
CA VAL A 60 0.95 -4.67 3.35
C VAL A 60 -0.15 -3.64 3.53
N THR A 61 0.26 -2.43 3.89
CA THR A 61 -0.63 -1.26 4.03
C THR A 61 -0.19 -0.18 3.06
N ALA A 62 -1.14 0.49 2.43
CA ALA A 62 -0.90 1.65 1.59
C ALA A 62 -1.50 2.93 2.19
N GLU A 63 -0.85 4.05 1.89
CA GLU A 63 -1.43 5.38 2.01
C GLU A 63 -1.82 5.84 0.61
N LEU A 64 -3.06 6.30 0.49
CA LEU A 64 -3.72 6.66 -0.75
C LEU A 64 -4.13 8.13 -0.68
N PHE A 65 -4.01 8.84 -1.79
CA PHE A 65 -4.72 10.10 -2.03
C PHE A 65 -5.86 9.82 -3.01
N VAL A 66 -7.08 10.16 -2.61
CA VAL A 66 -8.28 9.97 -3.44
C VAL A 66 -8.76 11.33 -3.93
N ASN A 67 -8.71 11.54 -5.25
CA ASN A 67 -9.27 12.73 -5.87
C ASN A 67 -10.62 12.37 -6.53
N PRO A 68 -11.76 12.68 -5.88
CA PRO A 68 -13.07 12.32 -6.40
C PRO A 68 -13.45 13.13 -7.66
N ASP A 69 -12.92 14.35 -7.80
CA ASP A 69 -13.21 15.23 -8.93
C ASP A 69 -12.56 14.71 -10.22
N GLU A 70 -11.32 14.25 -10.13
CA GLU A 70 -10.58 13.65 -11.25
C GLU A 70 -10.83 12.15 -11.41
N ARG A 71 -11.48 11.52 -10.42
CA ARG A 71 -11.66 10.06 -10.31
C ARG A 71 -10.34 9.30 -10.37
N THR A 72 -9.35 9.81 -9.64
CA THR A 72 -8.02 9.21 -9.54
C THR A 72 -7.71 8.79 -8.11
N ILE A 73 -6.88 7.74 -7.98
CA ILE A 73 -6.34 7.27 -6.71
C ILE A 73 -4.84 7.17 -6.88
N ASP A 74 -4.09 7.95 -6.11
CA ASP A 74 -2.65 7.91 -6.08
C ASP A 74 -2.18 7.11 -4.87
N VAL A 75 -1.35 6.09 -5.10
CA VAL A 75 -0.68 5.36 -4.01
C VAL A 75 0.55 6.16 -3.62
N LEU A 76 0.45 6.92 -2.53
CA LEU A 76 1.55 7.76 -2.04
C LEU A 76 2.65 6.91 -1.40
N ARG A 77 2.23 5.88 -0.65
CA ARG A 77 3.12 5.05 0.12
C ARG A 77 2.65 3.61 0.17
N LEU A 78 3.60 2.69 0.17
CA LEU A 78 3.34 1.27 0.39
C LEU A 78 4.31 0.76 1.45
N VAL A 79 3.77 0.24 2.55
CA VAL A 79 4.52 -0.28 3.69
C VAL A 79 4.30 -1.78 3.75
N TRP A 80 5.39 -2.52 3.64
CA TRP A 80 5.39 -3.97 3.78
C TRP A 80 6.22 -4.39 5.00
N ILE A 81 5.65 -5.23 5.85
CA ILE A 81 6.28 -5.78 7.05
C ILE A 81 6.49 -7.29 6.84
N PRO A 82 7.69 -7.75 6.44
CA PRO A 82 7.96 -9.16 6.19
C PRO A 82 7.77 -10.03 7.44
N GLY A 83 7.12 -11.19 7.29
CA GLY A 83 6.87 -12.14 8.37
C GLY A 83 5.70 -11.77 9.30
N LEU A 84 4.89 -10.77 8.94
CA LEU A 84 3.62 -10.48 9.60
C LEU A 84 2.49 -11.22 8.87
N GLY A 85 1.73 -12.08 9.55
CA GLY A 85 0.58 -12.79 8.95
C GLY A 85 0.87 -14.15 8.32
N ASP A 86 2.08 -14.71 8.55
CA ASP A 86 2.36 -16.15 8.41
C ASP A 86 1.80 -16.94 9.60
#